data_AF-Q1N3Z6-F1
#
_entry.id   AF-Q1N3Z6-F1
#
_cell.length_a   1.000
_cell.length_b   1.000
_cell.length_c   1.000
_cell.angle_alpha   90.00
_cell.angle_beta   90.00
_cell.angle_gamma   90.00
#
_symmetry.space_group_name_H-M   'P 1'
#
loop_
_entity.id
_entity.type
_entity.pdbx_description
1 polymer ?
#
loop_
_entity_poly.entity_id
_entity_poly.type
_entity_poly.pdbx_seq_one_letter_code
_entity_poly.pdbx_strand_id
1 'polypeptide(L)'
;MSETGLNKRPIEIAFLIPDQFWSSTITSFAEVFHGMQLNAKLFQNNEFKGINSTFLRCTDEPVNGFSGLNVGTERFDAYPGTHFDVIIVPSVWDLSVKKLELVHDALLWLRQQHDAGCRVIGLVTGVFFLAEAGILDGKQASVHWASKNTFKQRFPKVQISDKSDITQSGHIITTSTTPAIFDVILLIIQHFLGDRSADMASLYFTFRDRDEPVPFFIEPDTKDTVVEAAREYIRMNYTRPIKLQELAQQLNVTQRTLTRRFNAALGETPIAYLLSYRLKIAKNLLKSTDYQVQQIAEQTGHASATVFCRNFKSMFGCSPKEYRKDMNQP
;
A
#
# COMPACT_ATOMS: atom_id res chain seq x y z
N MET A 1 -16.38 -4.89 -16.97
CA MET A 1 -16.94 -3.60 -16.50
C MET A 1 -15.98 -2.50 -16.88
N SER A 2 -16.44 -1.37 -17.40
CA SER A 2 -15.57 -0.24 -17.73
C SER A 2 -14.88 0.31 -16.47
N GLU A 3 -13.60 0.67 -16.57
CA GLU A 3 -12.74 1.22 -15.49
C GLU A 3 -13.32 2.45 -14.76
N THR A 4 -14.39 3.05 -15.28
CA THR A 4 -15.06 4.25 -14.76
C THR A 4 -16.04 4.01 -13.59
N GLY A 5 -16.26 2.76 -13.17
CA GLY A 5 -17.24 2.41 -12.13
C GLY A 5 -16.71 2.24 -10.71
N LEU A 6 -15.40 2.07 -10.51
CA LEU A 6 -14.82 1.67 -9.22
C LEU A 6 -14.82 2.78 -8.15
N ASN A 7 -14.96 4.06 -8.53
CA ASN A 7 -14.88 5.20 -7.61
C ASN A 7 -16.19 5.56 -6.86
N LYS A 8 -17.24 4.73 -6.93
CA LYS A 8 -18.55 5.05 -6.30
C LYS A 8 -18.84 4.34 -4.98
N ARG A 9 -18.06 3.31 -4.61
CA ARG A 9 -18.24 2.55 -3.36
C ARG A 9 -16.88 2.17 -2.75
N PRO A 10 -16.83 1.78 -1.46
CA PRO A 10 -15.63 1.17 -0.89
C PRO A 10 -15.19 -0.06 -1.69
N ILE A 11 -13.89 -0.31 -1.69
CA ILE A 11 -13.30 -1.53 -2.25
C ILE A 11 -13.54 -2.65 -1.24
N GLU A 12 -14.17 -3.73 -1.67
CA GLU A 12 -14.51 -4.88 -0.84
C GLU A 12 -13.41 -5.93 -0.95
N ILE A 13 -12.64 -6.12 0.12
CA ILE A 13 -11.54 -7.10 0.20
C ILE A 13 -11.90 -8.15 1.24
N ALA A 14 -11.89 -9.42 0.84
CA ALA A 14 -12.03 -10.54 1.76
C ALA A 14 -10.72 -11.30 1.96
N PHE A 15 -10.45 -11.72 3.19
CA PHE A 15 -9.42 -12.70 3.51
C PHE A 15 -10.10 -14.04 3.73
N LEU A 16 -9.84 -15.03 2.87
CA LEU A 16 -10.36 -16.38 3.03
C LEU A 16 -9.34 -17.22 3.80
N ILE A 17 -9.55 -17.34 5.10
CA ILE A 17 -8.59 -17.75 6.12
C ILE A 17 -8.79 -19.23 6.47
N PRO A 18 -7.83 -20.10 6.14
CA PRO A 18 -7.81 -21.47 6.65
C PRO A 18 -7.21 -21.51 8.06
N ASP A 19 -7.45 -22.60 8.79
CA ASP A 19 -6.79 -22.82 10.09
C ASP A 19 -5.26 -22.91 9.95
N GLN A 20 -4.53 -22.54 11.00
CA GLN A 20 -3.07 -22.43 11.02
C GLN A 20 -2.51 -21.38 10.06
N PHE A 21 -3.26 -20.32 9.77
CA PHE A 21 -2.80 -19.22 8.92
C PHE A 21 -1.59 -18.48 9.52
N TRP A 22 -0.76 -17.92 8.64
CA TRP A 22 0.28 -16.96 8.98
C TRP A 22 -0.30 -15.58 9.16
N SER A 23 -0.31 -15.11 10.40
CA SER A 23 -0.93 -13.84 10.79
C SER A 23 -0.43 -12.65 9.97
N SER A 24 0.88 -12.57 9.69
CA SER A 24 1.47 -11.49 8.87
C SER A 24 0.92 -11.42 7.45
N THR A 25 0.45 -12.53 6.89
CA THR A 25 -0.17 -12.56 5.56
C THR A 25 -1.57 -11.96 5.52
N ILE A 26 -2.11 -11.61 6.68
CA ILE A 26 -3.41 -10.94 6.86
C ILE A 26 -3.17 -9.55 7.46
N THR A 27 -2.47 -9.48 8.60
CA THR A 27 -2.32 -8.25 9.39
C THR A 27 -1.56 -7.18 8.63
N SER A 28 -0.57 -7.52 7.79
CA SER A 28 0.14 -6.52 6.98
C SER A 28 -0.79 -5.78 6.02
N PHE A 29 -1.75 -6.47 5.41
CA PHE A 29 -2.75 -5.81 4.56
C PHE A 29 -3.71 -4.96 5.41
N ALA A 30 -4.26 -5.54 6.47
CA ALA A 30 -5.22 -4.87 7.33
C ALA A 30 -4.64 -3.57 7.92
N GLU A 31 -3.39 -3.59 8.39
CA GLU A 31 -2.71 -2.44 8.97
C GLU A 31 -2.39 -1.37 7.91
N VAL A 32 -1.91 -1.76 6.71
CA VAL A 32 -1.66 -0.80 5.64
C VAL A 32 -2.96 -0.15 5.17
N PHE A 33 -4.00 -0.94 4.88
CA PHE A 33 -5.28 -0.41 4.41
C PHE A 33 -5.96 0.46 5.46
N HIS A 34 -5.95 0.05 6.72
CA HIS A 34 -6.49 0.86 7.81
C HIS A 34 -5.65 2.13 8.02
N GLY A 35 -4.32 2.03 8.00
CA GLY A 35 -3.41 3.18 8.10
C GLY A 35 -3.61 4.19 6.98
N MET A 36 -3.87 3.71 5.76
CA MET A 36 -4.25 4.55 4.62
C MET A 36 -5.61 5.24 4.82
N GLN A 37 -6.58 4.55 5.41
CA GLN A 37 -7.89 5.13 5.70
C GLN A 37 -7.82 6.23 6.77
N LEU A 38 -7.02 6.02 7.82
CA LEU A 38 -6.78 7.04 8.85
C LEU A 38 -6.07 8.28 8.31
N ASN A 39 -5.22 8.10 7.29
CA ASN A 39 -4.47 9.18 6.63
C ASN A 39 -4.95 9.39 5.18
N ALA A 40 -6.28 9.34 4.98
CA ALA A 40 -6.91 9.37 3.66
C ALA A 40 -6.33 10.44 2.72
N LYS A 41 -6.12 11.64 3.25
CA LYS A 41 -5.60 12.81 2.50
C LYS A 41 -4.18 12.65 1.97
N LEU A 42 -3.35 11.82 2.60
CA LEU A 42 -1.98 11.54 2.16
C LEU A 42 -1.98 10.63 0.92
N PHE A 43 -2.94 9.70 0.87
CA PHE A 43 -2.97 8.63 -0.12
C PHE A 43 -4.04 8.81 -1.20
N GLN A 44 -5.00 9.71 -1.04
CA GLN A 44 -6.20 9.76 -1.90
C GLN A 44 -6.35 11.08 -2.64
N ASN A 45 -6.99 11.00 -3.80
CA ASN A 45 -7.69 12.12 -4.43
C ASN A 45 -9.17 12.12 -3.98
N ASN A 46 -9.93 13.18 -4.22
CA ASN A 46 -11.29 13.41 -3.68
C ASN A 46 -12.36 12.32 -3.97
N GLU A 47 -12.04 11.25 -4.69
CA GLU A 47 -12.98 10.22 -5.17
C GLU A 47 -12.94 8.88 -4.40
N PHE A 48 -11.97 8.64 -3.52
CA PHE A 48 -11.90 7.38 -2.77
C PHE A 48 -12.96 7.27 -1.67
N LYS A 49 -13.52 6.07 -1.49
CA LYS A 49 -14.61 5.80 -0.52
C LYS A 49 -14.25 4.86 0.62
N GLY A 50 -13.06 4.26 0.64
CA GLY A 50 -12.62 3.33 1.68
C GLY A 50 -12.20 1.97 1.14
N ILE A 51 -11.54 1.19 2.00
CA ILE A 51 -11.33 -0.25 1.82
C ILE A 51 -12.04 -0.94 2.98
N ASN A 52 -12.95 -1.84 2.66
CA ASN A 52 -13.58 -2.73 3.62
C ASN A 52 -12.82 -4.06 3.63
N SER A 53 -12.41 -4.52 4.80
CA SER A 53 -11.72 -5.79 4.99
C SER A 53 -12.60 -6.76 5.76
N THR A 54 -12.97 -7.86 5.13
CA THR A 54 -13.78 -8.93 5.73
C THR A 54 -12.92 -10.16 5.98
N PHE A 55 -12.98 -10.72 7.18
CA PHE A 55 -12.18 -11.88 7.58
C PHE A 55 -13.07 -13.13 7.61
N LEU A 56 -12.86 -14.03 6.66
CA LEU A 56 -13.72 -15.18 6.38
C LEU A 56 -13.01 -16.49 6.71
N ARG A 57 -13.52 -17.29 7.64
CA ARG A 57 -13.00 -18.65 7.89
C ARG A 57 -13.53 -19.64 6.86
N CYS A 58 -12.67 -20.58 6.47
CA CYS A 58 -12.99 -21.62 5.49
C CYS A 58 -13.88 -22.75 6.03
N THR A 59 -13.96 -22.89 7.36
CA THR A 59 -14.66 -23.98 8.04
C THR A 59 -15.73 -23.45 9.00
N ASP A 60 -16.57 -24.34 9.52
CA ASP A 60 -17.52 -23.99 10.58
C ASP A 60 -16.80 -23.58 11.87
N GLU A 61 -15.72 -24.30 12.18
CA GLU A 61 -14.90 -24.08 13.38
C GLU A 61 -14.08 -22.78 13.29
N PRO A 62 -13.92 -22.05 14.40
CA PRO A 62 -13.01 -20.91 14.49
C PRO A 62 -11.59 -21.29 14.07
N VAL A 63 -10.90 -20.35 13.42
CA VAL A 63 -9.51 -20.52 12.97
C VAL A 63 -8.54 -19.94 13.98
N ASN A 64 -7.41 -20.62 14.17
CA ASN A 64 -6.30 -20.16 15.00
C ASN A 64 -5.06 -19.93 14.13
N GLY A 65 -4.37 -18.82 14.34
CA GLY A 65 -3.11 -18.56 13.64
C GLY A 65 -2.01 -19.48 14.16
N PHE A 66 -1.06 -19.88 13.30
CA PHE A 66 0.02 -20.81 13.69
C PHE A 66 0.88 -20.25 14.84
N SER A 67 0.96 -18.92 14.95
CA SER A 67 1.73 -18.21 15.98
C SER A 67 0.93 -17.99 17.27
N GLY A 68 -0.29 -18.53 17.38
CA GLY A 68 -1.21 -18.31 18.50
C GLY A 68 -2.03 -17.02 18.43
N LEU A 69 -1.92 -16.24 17.34
CA LEU A 69 -2.74 -15.05 17.13
C LEU A 69 -4.10 -15.44 16.53
N ASN A 70 -5.17 -14.96 17.14
CA ASN A 70 -6.54 -15.24 16.70
C ASN A 70 -7.18 -13.99 16.10
N VAL A 71 -7.94 -14.17 15.03
CA VAL A 71 -8.67 -13.11 14.33
C VAL A 71 -10.16 -13.42 14.41
N GLY A 72 -10.98 -12.42 14.72
CA GLY A 72 -12.43 -12.55 14.62
C GLY A 72 -12.83 -12.81 13.18
N THR A 73 -13.51 -13.92 12.92
CA THR A 73 -13.90 -14.34 11.58
C THR A 73 -15.39 -14.67 11.50
N GLU A 74 -15.93 -14.61 10.29
CA GLU A 74 -17.24 -15.13 9.92
C GLU A 74 -17.08 -16.26 8.90
N ARG A 75 -18.07 -17.14 8.73
CA ARG A 75 -17.96 -18.22 7.73
C ARG A 75 -17.91 -17.62 6.32
N PHE A 76 -17.19 -18.26 5.40
CA PHE A 76 -16.98 -17.75 4.04
C PHE A 76 -18.27 -17.37 3.28
N ASP A 77 -19.40 -17.98 3.61
CA ASP A 77 -20.71 -17.74 3.00
C ASP A 77 -21.66 -16.89 3.87
N ALA A 78 -21.16 -16.25 4.93
CA ALA A 78 -21.95 -15.36 5.79
C ALA A 78 -22.54 -14.15 5.05
N TYR A 79 -22.01 -13.83 3.86
CA TYR A 79 -22.41 -12.71 3.02
C TYR A 79 -22.96 -13.18 1.66
N PRO A 80 -24.14 -13.82 1.62
CA PRO A 80 -24.72 -14.31 0.38
C PRO A 80 -25.03 -13.15 -0.58
N GLY A 81 -24.58 -13.26 -1.82
CA GLY A 81 -24.80 -12.25 -2.87
C GLY A 81 -23.84 -11.06 -2.83
N THR A 82 -22.91 -11.00 -1.87
CA THR A 82 -21.84 -10.00 -1.86
C THR A 82 -20.78 -10.34 -2.91
N HIS A 83 -20.40 -9.33 -3.70
CA HIS A 83 -19.30 -9.39 -4.64
C HIS A 83 -18.07 -8.71 -4.05
N PHE A 84 -17.00 -9.48 -3.86
CA PHE A 84 -15.72 -8.95 -3.44
C PHE A 84 -14.90 -8.50 -4.65
N ASP A 85 -14.19 -7.38 -4.52
CA ASP A 85 -13.26 -6.90 -5.55
C ASP A 85 -11.95 -7.71 -5.52
N VAL A 86 -11.51 -8.08 -4.31
CA VAL A 86 -10.33 -8.91 -4.08
C VAL A 86 -10.61 -9.96 -3.01
N ILE A 87 -10.21 -11.21 -3.25
CA ILE A 87 -10.11 -12.25 -2.23
C ILE A 87 -8.66 -12.68 -2.07
N ILE A 88 -8.17 -12.66 -0.83
CA ILE A 88 -6.81 -13.01 -0.45
C ILE A 88 -6.84 -14.30 0.35
N VAL A 89 -6.11 -15.31 -0.12
CA VAL A 89 -5.88 -16.55 0.61
C VAL A 89 -4.50 -16.48 1.28
N PRO A 90 -4.43 -16.42 2.62
CA PRO A 90 -3.19 -16.30 3.36
C PRO A 90 -2.33 -17.56 3.24
N SER A 91 -1.07 -17.43 3.67
CA SER A 91 -0.22 -18.59 3.87
C SER A 91 -0.69 -19.37 5.08
N VAL A 92 -0.54 -20.69 5.06
CA VAL A 92 -0.83 -21.59 6.17
C VAL A 92 0.39 -22.41 6.56
N TRP A 93 0.47 -22.75 7.84
CA TRP A 93 1.40 -23.73 8.37
C TRP A 93 0.82 -25.14 8.27
N ASP A 94 1.70 -26.14 8.19
CA ASP A 94 1.32 -27.56 8.20
C ASP A 94 0.25 -27.89 7.14
N LEU A 95 0.48 -27.44 5.90
CA LEU A 95 -0.42 -27.70 4.78
C LEU A 95 -0.45 -29.21 4.47
N SER A 96 -1.65 -29.78 4.38
CA SER A 96 -1.86 -31.19 4.05
C SER A 96 -3.06 -31.40 3.14
N VAL A 97 -3.12 -32.57 2.48
CA VAL A 97 -4.27 -32.98 1.65
C VAL A 97 -5.56 -32.94 2.45
N LYS A 98 -5.54 -33.49 3.67
CA LYS A 98 -6.69 -33.52 4.58
C LYS A 98 -7.23 -32.12 4.88
N LYS A 99 -6.34 -31.13 5.08
CA LYS A 99 -6.78 -29.73 5.30
C LYS A 99 -7.44 -29.13 4.06
N LEU A 100 -6.95 -29.45 2.87
CA LEU A 100 -7.57 -28.99 1.62
C LEU A 100 -8.96 -29.60 1.39
N GLU A 101 -9.16 -30.86 1.78
CA GLU A 101 -10.48 -31.52 1.75
C GLU A 101 -11.48 -30.87 2.72
N LEU A 102 -11.04 -30.50 3.92
CA LEU A 102 -11.88 -29.85 4.93
C LEU A 102 -12.41 -28.48 4.51
N VAL A 103 -11.76 -27.82 3.56
CA VAL A 103 -12.15 -26.48 3.08
C VAL A 103 -12.86 -26.52 1.71
N HIS A 104 -13.31 -27.70 1.26
CA HIS A 104 -13.85 -27.89 -0.09
C HIS A 104 -14.97 -26.88 -0.44
N ASP A 105 -15.92 -26.65 0.45
CA ASP A 105 -17.04 -25.72 0.20
C ASP A 105 -16.55 -24.28 0.04
N ALA A 106 -15.55 -23.87 0.83
CA ALA A 106 -14.91 -22.57 0.70
C ALA A 106 -14.15 -22.42 -0.63
N LEU A 107 -13.56 -23.50 -1.15
CA LEU A 107 -12.90 -23.50 -2.46
C LEU A 107 -13.90 -23.37 -3.62
N LEU A 108 -15.06 -24.03 -3.51
CA LEU A 108 -16.15 -23.85 -4.47
C LEU A 108 -16.65 -22.40 -4.48
N TRP A 109 -16.83 -21.82 -3.30
CA TRP A 109 -17.20 -20.40 -3.15
C TRP A 109 -16.14 -19.47 -3.73
N LEU A 110 -14.86 -19.71 -3.46
CA LEU A 110 -13.74 -18.93 -4.00
C LEU A 110 -13.73 -18.95 -5.52
N ARG A 111 -13.96 -20.12 -6.12
CA ARG A 111 -14.07 -20.27 -7.57
C ARG A 111 -15.25 -19.49 -8.12
N GLN A 112 -16.42 -19.54 -7.48
CA GLN A 112 -17.60 -18.77 -7.91
C GLN A 112 -17.34 -17.26 -7.91
N GLN A 113 -16.66 -16.75 -6.87
CA GLN A 113 -16.28 -15.33 -6.80
C GLN A 113 -15.30 -14.96 -7.93
N HIS A 114 -14.29 -15.80 -8.18
CA HIS A 114 -13.35 -15.59 -9.28
C HIS A 114 -14.05 -15.62 -10.65
N ASP A 115 -14.94 -16.58 -10.89
CA ASP A 115 -15.71 -16.70 -12.14
C ASP A 115 -16.65 -15.50 -12.35
N ALA A 116 -17.08 -14.84 -11.26
CA ALA A 116 -17.81 -13.57 -11.29
C ALA A 116 -16.91 -12.32 -11.51
N GLY A 117 -15.60 -12.50 -11.68
CA GLY A 117 -14.64 -11.44 -11.99
C GLY A 117 -13.83 -10.93 -10.79
N CYS A 118 -13.94 -11.55 -9.61
CA CYS A 118 -13.14 -11.20 -8.44
C CYS A 118 -11.66 -11.48 -8.69
N ARG A 119 -10.79 -10.56 -8.25
CA ARG A 119 -9.35 -10.81 -8.21
C ARG A 119 -9.01 -11.74 -7.05
N VAL A 120 -8.32 -12.85 -7.31
CA VAL A 120 -7.93 -13.81 -6.27
C VAL A 120 -6.42 -13.85 -6.11
N ILE A 121 -5.98 -13.87 -4.86
CA ILE A 121 -4.57 -13.73 -4.50
C ILE A 121 -4.18 -14.89 -3.58
N GLY A 122 -3.18 -15.68 -3.97
CA GLY A 122 -2.64 -16.78 -3.18
C GLY A 122 -1.27 -16.43 -2.62
N LEU A 123 -1.17 -16.23 -1.31
CA LEU A 123 0.09 -15.81 -0.67
C LEU A 123 0.90 -17.01 -0.19
N VAL A 124 2.13 -17.16 -0.68
CA VAL A 124 3.05 -18.25 -0.31
C VAL A 124 2.39 -19.63 -0.47
N THR A 125 1.91 -20.28 0.60
CA THR A 125 1.22 -21.58 0.50
C THR A 125 -0.27 -21.44 0.15
N GLY A 126 -0.84 -20.22 0.17
CA GLY A 126 -2.20 -19.92 -0.30
C GLY A 126 -2.44 -20.31 -1.78
N VAL A 127 -1.37 -20.40 -2.57
CA VAL A 127 -1.41 -20.90 -3.97
C VAL A 127 -2.00 -22.31 -4.09
N PHE A 128 -1.85 -23.17 -3.08
CA PHE A 128 -2.41 -24.51 -3.07
C PHE A 128 -3.93 -24.51 -3.04
N PHE A 129 -4.55 -23.56 -2.35
CA PHE A 129 -6.00 -23.41 -2.30
C PHE A 129 -6.54 -22.93 -3.65
N LEU A 130 -5.84 -22.01 -4.31
CA LEU A 130 -6.23 -21.57 -5.67
C LEU A 130 -6.12 -22.71 -6.68
N ALA A 131 -5.07 -23.53 -6.57
CA ALA A 131 -4.89 -24.70 -7.42
C ALA A 131 -5.98 -25.76 -7.18
N GLU A 132 -6.29 -26.04 -5.91
CA GLU A 132 -7.33 -27.00 -5.53
C GLU A 132 -8.74 -26.53 -5.94
N ALA A 133 -9.00 -25.23 -5.92
CA ALA A 133 -10.23 -24.64 -6.48
C ALA A 133 -10.32 -24.76 -8.02
N GLY A 134 -9.24 -25.18 -8.69
CA GLY A 134 -9.15 -25.28 -10.15
C GLY A 134 -8.95 -23.94 -10.87
N ILE A 135 -8.66 -22.86 -10.13
CA ILE A 135 -8.49 -21.51 -10.66
C ILE A 135 -7.18 -21.38 -11.47
N LEU A 136 -6.16 -22.16 -11.12
CA LEU A 136 -4.82 -22.09 -11.72
C LEU A 136 -4.60 -23.03 -12.91
N ASP A 137 -5.60 -23.83 -13.31
CA ASP A 137 -5.45 -24.77 -14.43
C ASP A 137 -5.02 -24.04 -15.72
N GLY A 138 -3.85 -24.40 -16.26
CA GLY A 138 -3.26 -23.78 -17.45
C GLY A 138 -2.70 -22.38 -17.24
N LYS A 139 -2.62 -21.88 -15.99
CA LYS A 139 -2.09 -20.56 -15.65
C LYS A 139 -0.68 -20.63 -15.07
N GLN A 140 0.01 -19.49 -15.09
CA GLN A 140 1.31 -19.36 -14.44
C GLN A 140 1.14 -18.98 -12.97
N ALA A 141 1.94 -19.60 -12.10
CA ALA A 141 1.96 -19.32 -10.66
C ALA A 141 3.38 -19.35 -10.06
N SER A 142 3.68 -18.41 -9.16
CA SER A 142 4.79 -18.49 -8.22
C SER A 142 4.46 -19.45 -7.08
N VAL A 143 5.43 -20.30 -6.73
CA VAL A 143 5.31 -21.32 -5.68
C VAL A 143 6.60 -21.31 -4.87
N HIS A 144 6.50 -21.34 -3.54
CA HIS A 144 7.66 -21.41 -2.65
C HIS A 144 8.57 -22.60 -3.02
N TRP A 145 9.89 -22.38 -3.07
CA TRP A 145 10.87 -23.35 -3.56
C TRP A 145 10.76 -24.71 -2.86
N ALA A 146 10.54 -24.72 -1.55
CA ALA A 146 10.43 -25.95 -0.75
C ALA A 146 9.20 -26.80 -1.09
N SER A 147 8.16 -26.17 -1.65
CA SER A 147 6.89 -26.81 -1.97
C SER A 147 6.74 -27.12 -3.47
N LYS A 148 7.70 -26.70 -4.29
CA LYS A 148 7.62 -26.74 -5.76
C LYS A 148 7.42 -28.15 -6.33
N ASN A 149 8.17 -29.14 -5.83
CA ASN A 149 8.06 -30.52 -6.30
C ASN A 149 6.69 -31.13 -5.97
N THR A 150 6.25 -30.99 -4.71
CA THR A 150 4.94 -31.45 -4.25
C THR A 150 3.81 -30.78 -5.01
N PHE A 151 3.91 -29.46 -5.22
CA PHE A 151 2.92 -28.70 -5.97
C PHE A 151 2.85 -29.17 -7.43
N LYS A 152 4.00 -29.35 -8.10
CA LYS A 152 4.06 -29.83 -9.49
C LYS A 152 3.46 -31.22 -9.66
N GLN A 153 3.69 -32.12 -8.70
CA GLN A 153 3.12 -33.47 -8.73
C GLN A 153 1.60 -33.46 -8.59
N ARG A 154 1.06 -32.61 -7.72
CA ARG A 154 -0.39 -32.52 -7.47
C ARG A 154 -1.15 -31.72 -8.54
N PHE A 155 -0.54 -30.65 -9.05
CA PHE A 155 -1.17 -29.72 -9.98
C PHE A 155 -0.38 -29.62 -11.29
N PRO A 156 -0.28 -30.69 -12.09
CA PRO A 156 0.58 -30.75 -13.28
C PRO A 156 0.13 -29.80 -14.40
N LYS A 157 -1.11 -29.30 -14.35
CA LYS A 157 -1.64 -28.32 -15.30
C LYS A 157 -1.22 -26.87 -15.00
N VAL A 158 -0.66 -26.61 -13.81
CA VAL A 158 -0.21 -25.27 -13.42
C VAL A 158 1.23 -25.07 -13.87
N GLN A 159 1.49 -23.95 -14.54
CA GLN A 159 2.82 -23.60 -15.03
C GLN A 159 3.59 -22.87 -13.93
N ILE A 160 4.51 -23.56 -13.24
CA ILE A 160 5.27 -22.92 -12.17
C ILE A 160 6.31 -21.95 -12.76
N SER A 161 6.35 -20.73 -12.27
CA SER A 161 7.37 -19.74 -12.66
C SER A 161 8.74 -20.06 -12.03
N ASP A 162 9.80 -19.92 -12.83
CA ASP A 162 11.19 -20.11 -12.40
C ASP A 162 11.90 -18.80 -12.05
N LYS A 163 11.27 -17.64 -12.32
CA LYS A 163 11.98 -16.35 -12.41
C LYS A 163 11.42 -15.22 -11.54
N SER A 164 10.29 -15.42 -10.87
CA SER A 164 9.65 -14.33 -10.13
C SER A 164 9.04 -14.82 -8.83
N ASP A 165 9.23 -14.03 -7.77
CA ASP A 165 8.55 -14.25 -6.50
C ASP A 165 7.07 -13.89 -6.52
N ILE A 166 6.62 -13.22 -7.59
CA ILE A 166 5.24 -12.80 -7.82
C ILE A 166 4.88 -13.06 -9.28
N THR A 167 3.73 -13.69 -9.52
CA THR A 167 3.16 -13.81 -10.86
C THR A 167 1.75 -13.27 -10.90
N GLN A 168 1.41 -12.62 -12.00
CA GLN A 168 0.04 -12.19 -12.29
C GLN A 168 -0.44 -12.86 -13.59
N SER A 169 -1.53 -13.63 -13.49
CA SER A 169 -2.20 -14.29 -14.60
C SER A 169 -3.65 -13.80 -14.68
N GLY A 170 -3.88 -12.69 -15.39
CA GLY A 170 -5.20 -12.06 -15.45
C GLY A 170 -5.63 -11.51 -14.09
N HIS A 171 -6.74 -12.01 -13.55
CA HIS A 171 -7.27 -11.66 -12.22
C HIS A 171 -6.68 -12.51 -11.08
N ILE A 172 -5.57 -13.21 -11.32
CA ILE A 172 -4.92 -14.08 -10.34
C ILE A 172 -3.54 -13.53 -10.02
N ILE A 173 -3.21 -13.39 -8.73
CA ILE A 173 -1.86 -13.06 -8.26
C ILE A 173 -1.39 -14.18 -7.32
N THR A 174 -0.15 -14.65 -7.46
CA THR A 174 0.44 -15.59 -6.50
C THR A 174 1.84 -15.16 -6.11
N THR A 175 2.21 -15.44 -4.86
CA THR A 175 3.55 -15.13 -4.34
C THR A 175 4.24 -16.38 -3.82
N SER A 176 5.57 -16.41 -3.88
CA SER A 176 6.39 -17.49 -3.30
C SER A 176 7.11 -17.11 -2.02
N THR A 177 7.09 -15.84 -1.59
CA THR A 177 7.83 -15.36 -0.41
C THR A 177 7.00 -14.40 0.45
N THR A 178 7.37 -14.30 1.73
CA THR A 178 6.72 -13.37 2.66
C THR A 178 6.99 -11.89 2.33
N PRO A 179 8.20 -11.45 1.94
CA PRO A 179 8.44 -10.05 1.58
C PRO A 179 7.56 -9.57 0.40
N ALA A 180 7.28 -10.45 -0.56
CA ALA A 180 6.42 -10.17 -1.71
C ALA A 180 4.98 -9.78 -1.35
N ILE A 181 4.56 -9.96 -0.09
CA ILE A 181 3.26 -9.48 0.41
C ILE A 181 3.12 -7.96 0.25
N PHE A 182 4.20 -7.20 0.53
CA PHE A 182 4.15 -5.75 0.40
C PHE A 182 4.01 -5.33 -1.06
N ASP A 183 4.68 -6.01 -1.98
CA ASP A 183 4.49 -5.76 -3.41
C ASP A 183 3.03 -6.00 -3.84
N VAL A 184 2.38 -7.06 -3.31
CA VAL A 184 0.95 -7.32 -3.56
C VAL A 184 0.07 -6.20 -2.99
N ILE A 185 0.35 -5.72 -1.78
CA ILE A 185 -0.36 -4.57 -1.19
C ILE A 185 -0.25 -3.37 -2.14
N LEU A 186 0.94 -3.06 -2.64
CA LEU A 186 1.18 -1.96 -3.57
C LEU A 186 0.47 -2.17 -4.92
N LEU A 187 0.46 -3.39 -5.45
CA LEU A 187 -0.26 -3.72 -6.69
C LEU A 187 -1.78 -3.54 -6.55
N ILE A 188 -2.36 -3.87 -5.39
CA ILE A 188 -3.78 -3.61 -5.10
C ILE A 188 -4.01 -2.10 -5.08
N ILE A 189 -3.20 -1.36 -4.32
CA ILE A 189 -3.32 0.10 -4.22
C ILE A 189 -3.19 0.75 -5.59
N GLN A 190 -2.19 0.35 -6.38
CA GLN A 190 -1.98 0.85 -7.74
C GLN A 190 -3.20 0.59 -8.63
N HIS A 191 -3.75 -0.64 -8.56
CA HIS A 191 -4.88 -1.03 -9.39
C HIS A 191 -6.14 -0.20 -9.11
N PHE A 192 -6.45 0.05 -7.84
CA PHE A 192 -7.69 0.73 -7.46
C PHE A 192 -7.54 2.25 -7.29
N LEU A 193 -6.36 2.73 -6.90
CA LEU A 193 -6.10 4.12 -6.49
C LEU A 193 -5.08 4.84 -7.37
N GLY A 194 -4.39 4.11 -8.26
CA GLY A 194 -3.40 4.64 -9.19
C GLY A 194 -1.99 4.75 -8.61
N ASP A 195 -1.04 5.02 -9.51
CA ASP A 195 0.41 5.00 -9.23
C ASP A 195 0.81 5.91 -8.07
N ARG A 196 0.26 7.13 -8.01
CA ARG A 196 0.58 8.09 -6.95
C ARG A 196 0.28 7.55 -5.55
N SER A 197 -0.83 6.84 -5.38
CA SER A 197 -1.22 6.26 -4.09
C SER A 197 -0.30 5.10 -3.71
N ALA A 198 0.10 4.29 -4.69
CA ALA A 198 1.04 3.19 -4.49
C ALA A 198 2.44 3.71 -4.11
N ASP A 199 2.95 4.71 -4.81
CA ASP A 199 4.24 5.35 -4.49
C ASP A 199 4.26 5.91 -3.06
N MET A 200 3.19 6.59 -2.66
CA MET A 200 3.06 7.13 -1.31
C MET A 200 2.96 6.02 -0.26
N ALA A 201 2.21 4.95 -0.53
CA ALA A 201 2.11 3.81 0.37
C ALA A 201 3.47 3.10 0.53
N SER A 202 4.23 2.94 -0.57
CA SER A 202 5.57 2.38 -0.52
C SER A 202 6.51 3.25 0.32
N LEU A 203 6.51 4.56 0.11
CA LEU A 203 7.30 5.49 0.92
C LEU A 203 6.93 5.41 2.42
N TYR A 204 5.64 5.26 2.73
CA TYR A 204 5.15 5.31 4.11
C TYR A 204 5.35 3.99 4.87
N PHE A 205 5.13 2.84 4.21
CA PHE A 205 5.05 1.53 4.87
C PHE A 205 6.26 0.61 4.62
N THR A 206 7.02 0.79 3.54
CA THR A 206 8.10 -0.16 3.18
C THR A 206 9.50 0.42 3.30
N PHE A 207 9.74 1.62 2.78
CA PHE A 207 11.09 2.18 2.76
C PHE A 207 11.57 2.62 4.16
N ARG A 208 12.69 2.04 4.61
CA ARG A 208 13.45 2.47 5.78
C ARG A 208 14.89 2.74 5.34
N ASP A 209 15.21 4.01 5.14
CA ASP A 209 16.60 4.41 4.94
C ASP A 209 17.35 4.24 6.28
N ARG A 210 18.41 3.42 6.30
CA ARG A 210 19.10 3.04 7.56
C ARG A 210 20.01 4.15 8.11
N ASP A 211 20.41 5.09 7.26
CA ASP A 211 21.30 6.21 7.59
C ASP A 211 20.57 7.56 7.73
N GLU A 212 19.24 7.58 7.59
CA GLU A 212 18.45 8.79 7.79
C GLU A 212 17.63 8.70 9.11
N PRO A 213 17.45 9.84 9.82
CA PRO A 213 16.57 9.87 10.97
C PRO A 213 15.17 9.34 10.61
N VAL A 214 14.58 8.65 11.59
CA VAL A 214 13.22 8.10 11.69
C VAL A 214 12.20 8.79 10.76
N PRO A 215 11.25 8.07 10.13
CA PRO A 215 10.32 8.63 9.14
C PRO A 215 9.83 10.02 9.49
N PHE A 216 9.77 10.85 8.45
CA PHE A 216 9.40 12.27 8.30
C PHE A 216 8.42 12.96 9.26
N PHE A 217 7.79 12.23 10.17
CA PHE A 217 6.58 12.60 10.89
C PHE A 217 6.70 12.51 12.41
N ILE A 218 7.89 12.29 12.98
CA ILE A 218 8.14 12.82 14.34
C ILE A 218 8.50 14.30 14.18
N GLU A 219 7.54 15.07 13.69
CA GLU A 219 7.59 16.52 13.84
C GLU A 219 7.38 16.85 15.31
N PRO A 220 7.98 17.92 15.84
CA PRO A 220 7.78 18.31 17.23
C PRO A 220 6.29 18.39 17.52
N ASP A 221 5.82 17.64 18.52
CA ASP A 221 4.43 17.72 18.95
C ASP A 221 4.13 19.17 19.33
N THR A 222 3.11 19.74 18.71
CA THR A 222 2.65 21.09 19.01
C THR A 222 1.21 21.04 19.48
N LYS A 223 0.99 21.59 20.67
CA LYS A 223 -0.36 21.80 21.21
C LYS A 223 -1.10 22.96 20.51
N ASP A 224 -0.44 23.68 19.60
CA ASP A 224 -1.08 24.76 18.83
C ASP A 224 -1.85 24.19 17.64
N THR A 225 -3.15 24.03 17.81
CA THR A 225 -4.08 23.50 16.80
C THR A 225 -4.09 24.30 15.50
N VAL A 226 -3.76 25.60 15.53
CA VAL A 226 -3.66 26.43 14.31
C VAL A 226 -2.40 26.07 13.53
N VAL A 227 -1.29 25.79 14.22
CA VAL A 227 -0.05 25.34 13.57
C VAL A 227 -0.24 23.96 12.97
N GLU A 228 -0.89 23.04 13.68
CA GLU A 228 -1.17 21.70 13.15
C GLU A 228 -2.10 21.75 11.92
N ALA A 229 -3.18 22.54 11.98
CA ALA A 229 -4.08 22.72 10.84
C ALA A 229 -3.37 23.35 9.62
N ALA A 230 -2.43 24.26 9.86
CA ALA A 230 -1.63 24.85 8.79
C ALA A 230 -0.61 23.87 8.18
N ARG A 231 0.09 23.08 9.01
CA ARG A 231 0.98 22.01 8.55
C ARG A 231 0.22 21.04 7.68
N GLU A 232 -0.94 20.61 8.14
CA GLU A 232 -1.84 19.73 7.41
C GLU A 232 -2.27 20.33 6.06
N TYR A 233 -2.68 21.60 6.03
CA TYR A 233 -3.01 22.27 4.77
C TYR A 233 -1.82 22.29 3.80
N ILE A 234 -0.62 22.58 4.31
CA ILE A 234 0.61 22.57 3.51
C ILE A 234 0.89 21.18 2.94
N ARG A 235 0.80 20.12 3.74
CA ARG A 235 1.01 18.72 3.29
C ARG A 235 0.03 18.32 2.18
N MET A 236 -1.22 18.77 2.26
CA MET A 236 -2.23 18.44 1.25
C MET A 236 -2.05 19.23 -0.06
N ASN A 237 -1.48 20.44 0.02
CA ASN A 237 -1.48 21.39 -1.09
C ASN A 237 -0.08 21.81 -1.55
N TYR A 238 0.99 21.15 -1.09
CA TYR A 238 2.37 21.60 -1.31
C TYR A 238 2.73 21.77 -2.78
N THR A 239 2.12 21.03 -3.71
CA THR A 239 2.41 21.17 -5.14
C THR A 239 1.83 22.45 -5.75
N ARG A 240 0.86 23.08 -5.08
CA ARG A 240 0.20 24.30 -5.54
C ARG A 240 0.85 25.55 -4.93
N PRO A 241 0.75 26.72 -5.58
CA PRO A 241 1.10 27.98 -4.94
C PRO A 241 0.23 28.20 -3.70
N ILE A 242 0.85 28.26 -2.52
CA ILE A 242 0.15 28.58 -1.25
C ILE A 242 0.47 30.03 -0.89
N LYS A 243 -0.55 30.89 -0.88
CA LYS A 243 -0.38 32.25 -0.36
C LYS A 243 -0.63 32.24 1.14
N LEU A 244 0.30 32.81 1.89
CA LEU A 244 0.20 32.88 3.35
C LEU A 244 -1.07 33.60 3.82
N GLN A 245 -1.56 34.58 3.05
CA GLN A 245 -2.80 35.28 3.31
C GLN A 245 -4.02 34.35 3.31
N GLU A 246 -4.13 33.52 2.28
CA GLU A 246 -5.27 32.61 2.07
C GLU A 246 -5.28 31.53 3.15
N LEU A 247 -4.09 30.98 3.46
CA LEU A 247 -3.94 30.01 4.55
C LEU A 247 -4.32 30.63 5.91
N ALA A 248 -3.86 31.84 6.20
CA ALA A 248 -4.20 32.52 7.45
C ALA A 248 -5.71 32.78 7.56
N GLN A 249 -6.34 33.23 6.47
CA GLN A 249 -7.79 33.47 6.41
C GLN A 249 -8.59 32.19 6.63
N GLN A 250 -8.20 31.07 6.00
CA GLN A 250 -8.86 29.78 6.18
C GLN A 250 -8.78 29.27 7.64
N LEU A 251 -7.72 29.65 8.36
CA LEU A 251 -7.50 29.29 9.76
C LEU A 251 -8.02 30.35 10.74
N ASN A 252 -8.76 31.36 10.26
CA ASN A 252 -9.29 32.46 11.08
C ASN A 252 -8.22 33.22 11.89
N VAL A 253 -7.02 33.38 11.33
CA VAL A 253 -5.92 34.14 11.92
C VAL A 253 -5.32 35.14 10.93
N THR A 254 -4.58 36.13 11.43
CA THR A 254 -3.80 37.03 10.56
C THR A 254 -2.49 36.36 10.15
N GLN A 255 -1.87 36.79 9.04
CA GLN A 255 -0.55 36.30 8.62
C GLN A 255 0.50 36.48 9.72
N ARG A 256 0.48 37.63 10.41
CA ARG A 256 1.39 37.92 11.53
C ARG A 256 1.21 36.92 12.68
N THR A 257 -0.04 36.60 13.02
CA THR A 257 -0.35 35.61 14.07
C THR A 257 0.10 34.21 13.66
N LEU A 258 -0.17 33.80 12.42
CA LEU A 258 0.23 32.50 11.90
C LEU A 258 1.76 32.34 11.91
N THR A 259 2.50 33.32 11.38
CA THR A 259 3.97 33.32 11.38
C THR A 259 4.53 33.31 12.80
N ARG A 260 3.96 34.08 13.73
CA ARG A 260 4.40 34.08 15.13
C ARG A 260 4.20 32.72 15.80
N ARG A 261 3.04 32.08 15.58
CA ARG A 261 2.73 30.75 16.12
C ARG A 261 3.64 29.67 15.55
N PHE A 262 3.91 29.72 14.25
CA PHE A 262 4.87 28.82 13.59
C PHE A 262 6.29 28.94 14.17
N ASN A 263 6.81 30.16 14.32
CA ASN A 263 8.13 30.36 14.92
C ASN A 263 8.17 29.86 16.37
N ALA A 264 7.09 30.09 17.14
CA ALA A 264 7.03 29.64 18.53
C ALA A 264 6.95 28.11 18.67
N ALA A 265 6.23 27.44 17.76
CA ALA A 265 6.02 25.99 17.82
C ALA A 265 7.14 25.19 17.13
N LEU A 266 7.68 25.68 16.02
CA LEU A 266 8.55 24.92 15.10
C LEU A 266 9.91 25.61 14.85
N GLY A 267 10.11 26.85 15.31
CA GLY A 267 11.33 27.60 15.06
C GLY A 267 11.50 28.12 13.64
N GLU A 268 10.49 27.98 12.78
CA GLU A 268 10.54 28.45 11.39
C GLU A 268 9.23 29.13 10.95
N THR A 269 9.25 29.75 9.77
CA THR A 269 8.05 30.38 9.19
C THR A 269 7.23 29.38 8.36
N PRO A 270 5.92 29.62 8.12
CA PRO A 270 5.11 28.73 7.28
C PRO A 270 5.65 28.54 5.86
N ILE A 271 6.27 29.58 5.29
CA ILE A 271 6.86 29.53 3.94
C ILE A 271 8.17 28.73 3.96
N ALA A 272 8.98 28.87 5.01
CA ALA A 272 10.19 28.05 5.18
C ALA A 272 9.81 26.56 5.36
N TYR A 273 8.79 26.28 6.17
CA TYR A 273 8.23 24.95 6.34
C TYR A 273 7.77 24.34 5.01
N LEU A 274 6.98 25.09 4.22
CA LEU A 274 6.55 24.66 2.87
C LEU A 274 7.74 24.35 1.96
N LEU A 275 8.75 25.23 1.92
CA LEU A 275 9.93 25.01 1.09
C LEU A 275 10.70 23.76 1.52
N SER A 276 10.95 23.64 2.82
CA SER A 276 11.59 22.48 3.45
C SER A 276 10.84 21.21 3.05
N TYR A 277 9.52 21.18 3.21
CA TYR A 277 8.65 20.06 2.86
C TYR A 277 8.72 19.68 1.38
N ARG A 278 8.71 20.65 0.46
CA ARG A 278 8.83 20.39 -0.99
C ARG A 278 10.18 19.78 -1.38
N LEU A 279 11.26 20.35 -0.88
CA LEU A 279 12.63 19.89 -1.17
C LEU A 279 12.88 18.48 -0.66
N LYS A 280 12.31 18.21 0.51
CA LYS A 280 12.25 16.93 1.16
C LYS A 280 11.53 15.86 0.32
N ILE A 281 10.34 16.15 -0.23
CA ILE A 281 9.67 15.25 -1.19
C ILE A 281 10.50 15.08 -2.46
N ALA A 282 11.12 16.16 -2.97
CA ALA A 282 11.94 16.11 -4.16
C ALA A 282 13.17 15.20 -3.98
N LYS A 283 13.77 15.20 -2.79
CA LYS A 283 14.87 14.29 -2.42
C LYS A 283 14.46 12.82 -2.56
N ASN A 284 13.24 12.48 -2.15
CA ASN A 284 12.70 11.13 -2.32
C ASN A 284 12.44 10.79 -3.79
N LEU A 285 11.85 11.70 -4.57
CA LEU A 285 11.62 11.48 -6.00
C LEU A 285 12.94 11.31 -6.79
N LEU A 286 14.01 12.00 -6.38
CA LEU A 286 15.34 11.83 -6.98
C LEU A 286 15.90 10.42 -6.76
N LYS A 287 15.56 9.79 -5.62
CA LYS A 287 15.96 8.43 -5.23
C LYS A 287 15.11 7.35 -5.90
N SER A 288 13.78 7.52 -5.92
CA SER A 288 12.85 6.45 -6.29
C SER A 288 12.43 6.45 -7.76
N THR A 289 12.80 7.48 -8.54
CA THR A 289 12.34 7.64 -9.93
C THR A 289 13.46 8.10 -10.86
N ASP A 290 13.29 7.79 -12.15
CA ASP A 290 14.13 8.30 -13.24
C ASP A 290 13.67 9.67 -13.78
N TYR A 291 12.73 10.34 -13.10
CA TYR A 291 12.22 11.64 -13.55
C TYR A 291 13.33 12.67 -13.73
N GLN A 292 13.24 13.46 -14.79
CA GLN A 292 14.15 14.55 -15.03
C GLN A 292 13.99 15.63 -13.95
N VAL A 293 15.06 16.38 -13.68
CA VAL A 293 15.07 17.46 -12.66
C VAL A 293 13.92 18.46 -12.85
N GLN A 294 13.57 18.75 -14.11
CA GLN A 294 12.44 19.62 -14.44
C GLN A 294 11.10 19.03 -13.98
N GLN A 295 10.87 17.74 -14.24
CA GLN A 295 9.65 17.04 -13.83
C GLN A 295 9.52 16.98 -12.30
N ILE A 296 10.64 16.77 -11.59
CA ILE A 296 10.66 16.76 -10.13
C ILE A 296 10.34 18.15 -9.56
N ALA A 297 10.88 19.21 -10.17
CA ALA A 297 10.58 20.59 -9.76
C ALA A 297 9.07 20.87 -9.90
N GLU A 298 8.45 20.46 -11.00
CA GLU A 298 7.01 20.60 -11.25
C GLU A 298 6.16 19.79 -10.26
N GLN A 299 6.48 18.50 -10.09
CA GLN A 299 5.75 17.61 -9.17
C GLN A 299 5.84 18.04 -7.71
N THR A 300 6.85 18.83 -7.34
CA THR A 300 7.02 19.35 -5.97
C THR A 300 6.60 20.82 -5.82
N GLY A 301 6.00 21.43 -6.85
CA GLY A 301 5.45 22.78 -6.77
C GLY A 301 6.49 23.90 -6.77
N HIS A 302 7.70 23.66 -7.31
CA HIS A 302 8.70 24.70 -7.52
C HIS A 302 8.41 25.48 -8.80
N ALA A 303 8.66 26.80 -8.78
CA ALA A 303 8.37 27.67 -9.92
C ALA A 303 9.23 27.38 -11.16
N SER A 304 10.41 26.78 -10.99
CA SER A 304 11.29 26.34 -12.08
C SER A 304 12.34 25.36 -11.57
N ALA A 305 12.93 24.57 -12.47
CA ALA A 305 14.09 23.74 -12.14
C ALA A 305 15.26 24.56 -11.58
N THR A 306 15.47 25.80 -12.05
CA THR A 306 16.54 26.67 -11.54
C THR A 306 16.33 27.02 -10.06
N VAL A 307 15.11 27.40 -9.68
CA VAL A 307 14.77 27.70 -8.27
C VAL A 307 14.87 26.44 -7.42
N PHE A 308 14.37 25.31 -7.94
CA PHE A 308 14.49 24.01 -7.28
C PHE A 308 15.94 23.64 -7.00
N CYS A 309 16.80 23.61 -8.02
CA CYS A 309 18.22 23.24 -7.89
C CYS A 309 18.96 24.11 -6.87
N ARG A 310 18.71 25.42 -6.88
CA ARG A 310 19.32 26.35 -5.92
C ARG A 310 18.90 26.04 -4.49
N ASN A 311 17.59 25.88 -4.27
CA ASN A 311 17.04 25.64 -2.94
C ASN A 311 17.45 24.25 -2.43
N PHE A 312 17.47 23.24 -3.30
CA PHE A 312 17.94 21.89 -2.99
C PHE A 312 19.41 21.89 -2.56
N LYS A 313 20.28 22.54 -3.34
CA LYS A 313 21.70 22.68 -2.99
C LYS A 313 21.90 23.43 -1.68
N SER A 314 21.11 24.47 -1.43
CA SER A 314 21.16 25.21 -0.17
C SER A 314 20.77 24.36 1.03
N MET A 315 19.84 23.42 0.88
CA MET A 315 19.33 22.59 1.97
C MET A 315 20.15 21.31 2.21
N PHE A 316 20.59 20.65 1.14
CA PHE A 316 21.23 19.33 1.19
C PHE A 316 22.72 19.35 0.84
N GLY A 317 23.31 20.52 0.56
CA GLY A 317 24.74 20.67 0.30
C GLY A 317 25.21 20.22 -1.09
N CYS A 318 24.38 19.50 -1.85
CA CYS A 318 24.69 19.00 -3.19
C CYS A 318 23.56 19.33 -4.18
N SER A 319 23.87 19.32 -5.47
CA SER A 319 22.85 19.49 -6.52
C SER A 319 21.98 18.24 -6.66
N PRO A 320 20.74 18.37 -7.20
CA PRO A 320 19.88 17.20 -7.48
C PRO A 320 20.55 16.11 -8.33
N LYS A 321 21.41 16.50 -9.28
CA LYS A 321 22.13 15.56 -10.15
C LYS A 321 23.23 14.82 -9.41
N GLU A 322 24.01 15.53 -8.59
CA GLU A 322 25.05 14.92 -7.74
C GLU A 322 24.39 13.94 -6.76
N TYR A 323 23.33 14.39 -6.10
CA TYR A 323 22.56 13.55 -5.18
C TYR A 323 22.08 12.24 -5.81
N ARG A 324 21.53 12.30 -7.02
CA ARG A 324 21.12 11.08 -7.75
C ARG A 324 22.30 10.20 -8.15
N LYS A 325 23.43 10.80 -8.54
CA LYS A 325 24.63 10.05 -8.93
C LYS A 325 25.20 9.26 -7.75
N ASP A 326 25.24 9.88 -6.57
CA ASP A 326 25.77 9.25 -5.35
C ASP A 326 24.91 8.07 -4.89
N MET A 327 23.59 8.14 -5.09
CA MET A 327 22.65 7.04 -4.78
C MET A 327 22.68 5.90 -5.81
N ASN A 328 23.18 6.15 -7.03
CA ASN A 328 23.29 5.16 -8.11
C ASN A 328 24.70 4.54 -8.22
N GLN A 329 25.61 4.85 -7.29
CA GLN A 329 26.90 4.15 -7.20
C GLN A 329 26.70 2.84 -6.42
N PRO A 330 27.17 1.69 -6.97
CA PRO A 330 26.94 0.36 -6.40
C PRO A 330 27.64 0.10 -5.08
#